data_AF-A0A264VLC2-F1
#
_entry.id   AF-A0A264VLC2-F1
#
_cell.length_a   1.000
_cell.length_b   1.000
_cell.length_c   1.000
_cell.angle_alpha   90.00
_cell.angle_beta   90.00
_cell.angle_gamma   90.00
#
_symmetry.space_group_name_H-M   'P 1'
#
loop_
_entity.id
_entity.type
_entity.pdbx_description
1 polymer ?
#
loop_
_entity_poly.entity_id
_entity_poly.type
_entity_poly.pdbx_seq_one_letter_code
_entity_poly.pdbx_strand_id
1 'polypeptide(L)'
;MGKMTFVVEYEFDDEPIVYEGMKILGGRLVTSELYDYRDALLSQNEAQAVKNSISFSDLRECCEELEVNYDEVIAKLETAL
;
A
#
# COMPACT_ATOMS: atom_id res chain seq x y z
N MET A 1 5.73 -32.80 4.74
CA MET A 1 5.27 -31.82 5.76
C MET A 1 3.78 -32.00 5.95
N GLY A 2 3.34 -32.35 7.16
CA GLY A 2 1.92 -32.55 7.47
C GLY A 2 1.17 -31.21 7.55
N LYS A 3 -0.09 -31.20 7.13
CA LYS A 3 -0.98 -30.04 7.26
C LYS A 3 -1.97 -30.30 8.39
N MET A 4 -2.21 -29.29 9.24
CA MET A 4 -3.21 -29.34 10.32
C MET A 4 -4.22 -28.20 10.12
N THR A 5 -5.49 -28.46 10.40
CA THR A 5 -6.59 -27.50 10.25
C THR A 5 -7.27 -27.31 11.59
N PHE A 6 -7.54 -26.05 11.96
CA PHE A 6 -8.32 -25.69 13.13
C PHE A 6 -9.70 -25.19 12.69
N VAL A 7 -10.73 -25.55 13.46
CA VAL A 7 -12.08 -24.99 13.35
C VAL A 7 -12.31 -24.20 14.64
N VAL A 8 -12.77 -22.96 14.52
CA VAL A 8 -13.04 -22.06 15.66
C VAL A 8 -14.51 -21.66 15.58
N GLU A 9 -15.21 -21.80 16.70
CA GLU A 9 -16.58 -21.30 16.87
C GLU A 9 -16.52 -19.95 17.60
N TYR A 10 -17.31 -18.99 17.15
CA TYR A 10 -17.45 -17.66 17.77
C TYR A 10 -18.94 -17.33 17.93
N GLU A 11 -19.24 -16.38 18.81
CA GLU A 11 -20.62 -15.96 19.09
C GLU A 11 -21.23 -15.20 17.90
N PHE A 12 -22.54 -15.37 17.70
CA PHE A 12 -23.27 -14.68 16.64
C PHE A 12 -23.27 -13.17 16.92
N ASP A 13 -22.93 -12.36 15.90
CA ASP A 13 -22.64 -10.90 15.96
C ASP A 13 -21.27 -10.47 16.53
N ASP A 14 -20.33 -11.40 16.78
CA ASP A 14 -18.95 -11.03 17.16
C ASP A 14 -17.95 -11.32 16.02
N GLU A 15 -17.05 -10.38 15.72
CA GLU A 15 -16.01 -10.59 14.69
C GLU A 15 -14.84 -11.41 15.26
N PRO A 16 -14.31 -12.41 14.54
CA PRO A 16 -13.21 -13.22 15.04
C PRO A 16 -11.96 -12.36 15.27
N ILE A 17 -11.38 -12.44 16.47
CA ILE A 17 -10.16 -11.72 16.81
C ILE A 17 -9.00 -12.22 15.94
N VAL A 18 -8.51 -11.37 15.04
CA VAL A 18 -7.33 -11.63 14.20
C VAL A 18 -6.10 -11.01 14.86
N TYR A 19 -5.02 -11.78 14.95
CA TYR A 19 -3.73 -11.33 15.48
C TYR A 19 -2.71 -11.10 14.35
N GLU A 20 -1.72 -10.26 14.65
CA GLU A 20 -0.56 -10.02 13.77
C GLU A 20 0.12 -11.36 13.40
N GLY A 21 0.32 -11.59 12.10
CA GLY A 21 0.95 -12.82 11.58
C GLY A 21 -0.03 -13.93 11.15
N MET A 22 -1.35 -13.73 11.23
CA MET A 22 -2.31 -14.68 10.66
C MET A 22 -2.43 -14.51 9.14
N LYS A 23 -2.18 -15.60 8.39
CA LYS A 23 -2.40 -15.71 6.94
C LYS A 23 -3.39 -16.82 6.67
N ILE A 24 -4.49 -16.49 6.02
CA ILE A 24 -5.58 -17.40 5.77
C ILE A 24 -5.57 -17.70 4.25
N LEU A 25 -5.66 -18.99 3.83
CA LEU A 25 -5.60 -19.42 2.42
C LEU A 25 -6.69 -20.43 2.04
N GLY A 26 -7.56 -20.08 1.07
CA GLY A 26 -8.65 -20.93 0.53
C GLY A 26 -10.08 -20.35 0.61
N GLY A 27 -10.23 -19.01 0.68
CA GLY A 27 -11.50 -18.29 0.92
C GLY A 27 -11.42 -17.39 2.17
N ARG A 28 -10.24 -16.85 2.41
CA ARG A 28 -9.60 -16.80 3.71
C ARG A 28 -8.66 -15.56 3.68
N LEU A 29 -8.72 -14.63 4.65
CA LEU A 29 -7.89 -13.42 4.83
C LEU A 29 -6.38 -13.64 4.55
N VAL A 30 -5.91 -13.27 3.37
CA VAL A 30 -4.54 -13.61 2.92
C VAL A 30 -3.48 -12.70 3.55
N THR A 31 -3.82 -11.45 3.89
CA THR A 31 -3.05 -10.50 4.70
C THR A 31 -4.01 -9.41 5.22
N SER A 32 -3.76 -8.84 6.40
CA SER A 32 -4.30 -7.53 6.80
C SER A 32 -3.14 -6.72 7.36
N GLU A 33 -2.73 -5.68 6.63
CA GLU A 33 -1.76 -4.72 7.16
C GLU A 33 -2.53 -3.71 8.02
N LEU A 34 -2.16 -3.61 9.30
CA LEU A 34 -2.67 -2.58 10.24
C LEU A 34 -1.95 -1.24 10.07
N TYR A 35 -1.06 -1.13 9.07
CA TYR A 35 -0.43 0.12 8.68
C TYR A 35 -1.33 0.78 7.65
N ASP A 36 -1.72 2.04 7.86
CA ASP A 36 -2.30 2.80 6.76
C ASP A 36 -1.18 2.99 5.75
N TYR A 37 -1.18 2.22 4.66
CA TYR A 37 -0.19 2.35 3.60
C TYR A 37 -0.15 3.79 3.04
N ARG A 38 -1.21 4.58 3.29
CA ARG A 38 -1.27 6.01 2.97
C ARG A 38 -0.35 6.86 3.83
N ASP A 39 0.06 6.41 5.02
CA ASP A 39 1.07 7.11 5.84
C ASP A 39 2.45 7.12 5.16
N ALA A 40 2.70 6.21 4.21
CA ALA A 40 3.89 6.21 3.37
C ALA A 40 3.69 6.98 2.04
N LEU A 41 2.51 7.54 1.79
CA LEU A 41 2.21 8.36 0.62
C LEU A 41 2.26 9.85 0.99
N LEU A 42 2.53 10.68 -0.01
CA LEU A 42 2.39 12.12 0.14
C LEU A 42 0.90 12.46 0.31
N SER A 43 0.58 13.32 1.27
CA SER A 43 -0.73 14.00 1.28
C SER A 43 -0.87 14.91 0.06
N GLN A 44 -2.10 15.29 -0.29
CA GLN A 44 -2.37 16.20 -1.41
C GLN A 44 -1.53 17.49 -1.36
N ASN A 45 -1.37 18.10 -0.19
CA ASN A 45 -0.61 19.35 -0.03
C ASN A 45 0.90 19.12 -0.20
N GLU A 46 1.43 18.00 0.28
CA GLU A 46 2.84 17.64 0.12
C GLU A 46 3.15 17.32 -1.35
N ALA A 47 2.28 16.57 -2.03
CA ALA A 47 2.40 16.32 -3.46
C ALA A 47 2.37 17.61 -4.26
N GLN A 48 1.47 18.55 -3.92
CA GLN A 48 1.42 19.85 -4.58
C GLN A 48 2.67 20.71 -4.30
N ALA A 49 3.21 20.66 -3.09
CA ALA A 49 4.46 21.34 -2.75
C ALA A 49 5.64 20.78 -3.56
N VAL A 50 5.73 19.46 -3.71
CA VAL A 50 6.72 18.81 -4.57
C VAL A 50 6.53 19.25 -6.03
N LYS A 51 5.33 19.16 -6.59
CA LYS A 51 5.03 19.61 -7.97
C LYS A 51 5.42 21.06 -8.23
N ASN A 52 5.24 21.95 -7.26
CA ASN A 52 5.56 23.37 -7.40
C ASN A 52 7.07 23.68 -7.26
N SER A 53 7.86 22.76 -6.71
CA SER A 53 9.28 22.96 -6.42
C SER A 53 10.21 22.27 -7.42
N ILE A 54 9.71 21.32 -8.20
CA ILE A 54 10.50 20.56 -9.16
C ILE A 54 10.37 21.10 -10.60
N SER A 55 11.45 20.96 -11.36
CA SER A 55 11.43 21.10 -12.81
C SER A 55 11.04 19.76 -13.45
N PHE A 56 9.98 19.75 -14.27
CA PHE A 56 9.51 18.51 -14.90
C PHE A 56 10.47 17.96 -15.97
N SER A 57 11.34 18.80 -16.55
CA SER A 57 12.41 18.34 -17.45
C SER A 57 13.48 17.59 -16.67
N ASP A 58 13.91 18.16 -15.55
CA ASP A 58 14.98 17.60 -14.72
C ASP A 58 14.49 16.30 -14.06
N LEU A 59 13.22 16.25 -13.64
CA LEU A 59 12.58 15.03 -13.17
C LEU A 59 12.61 13.94 -14.23
N ARG A 60 12.36 14.27 -15.51
CA ARG A 60 12.38 13.28 -16.60
C ARG A 60 13.79 12.73 -16.81
N GLU A 61 14.81 13.59 -16.83
CA GLU A 61 16.21 13.16 -16.94
C GLU A 61 16.59 12.25 -15.76
N CYS A 62 16.25 12.61 -14.53
CA CYS A 62 16.47 11.75 -13.37
C CYS A 62 15.72 10.41 -13.44
N CYS A 63 14.50 10.40 -13.98
CA CYS A 63 13.74 9.16 -14.20
C CYS A 63 14.46 8.24 -15.21
N GLU A 64 15.01 8.79 -16.29
CA GLU A 64 15.79 8.03 -17.26
C GLU A 64 17.09 7.47 -16.65
N GLU A 65 17.83 8.29 -15.89
CA GLU A 65 19.07 7.87 -15.22
C GLU A 65 18.85 6.77 -14.16
N LEU A 66 17.73 6.82 -13.45
CA LEU A 66 17.37 5.87 -12.40
C LEU A 66 16.56 4.68 -12.89
N GLU A 67 16.30 4.59 -14.21
CA GLU A 67 15.46 3.56 -14.84
C GLU A 67 14.04 3.48 -14.22
N VAL A 68 13.47 4.64 -13.85
CA VAL A 68 12.12 4.76 -13.29
C VAL A 68 11.16 5.29 -14.35
N ASN A 69 9.95 4.74 -14.41
CA ASN A 69 8.93 5.22 -15.34
C ASN A 69 8.41 6.61 -14.94
N TYR A 70 8.74 7.61 -15.76
CA TYR A 70 8.32 9.00 -15.55
C TYR A 70 6.79 9.15 -15.44
N ASP A 71 6.03 8.50 -16.33
CA ASP A 71 4.57 8.63 -16.36
C ASP A 71 3.93 8.05 -15.09
N GLU A 72 4.50 6.97 -14.54
CA GLU A 72 4.05 6.40 -13.26
C GLU A 72 4.36 7.32 -12.07
N VAL A 73 5.50 8.01 -12.08
CA VAL A 73 5.86 8.98 -11.04
C VAL A 73 4.92 10.17 -11.07
N ILE A 74 4.62 10.71 -12.26
CA ILE A 74 3.66 11.80 -12.43
C ILE A 74 2.26 11.36 -11.98
N ALA A 75 1.80 10.19 -12.41
CA ALA A 75 0.50 9.67 -11.99
C ALA A 75 0.41 9.59 -10.46
N LYS A 76 1.46 9.09 -9.78
CA LYS A 76 1.51 9.04 -8.31
C LYS A 76 1.42 10.42 -7.66
N LEU A 77 2.10 11.43 -8.22
CA LEU A 77 2.02 12.82 -7.75
C LEU A 77 0.65 13.46 -7.98
N GLU A 78 -0.13 12.98 -8.95
CA GLU A 78 -1.49 13.47 -9.24
C GLU A 78 -2.57 12.75 -8.44
N THR A 79 -2.35 11.48 -8.09
CA THR A 79 -3.30 10.66 -7.31
C THR A 79 -3.15 10.75 -5.79
N ALA A 80 -2.25 11.58 -5.27
CA ALA A 80 -2.14 11.84 -3.84
C ALA A 80 -3.47 12.38 -3.30
N LEU A 81 -4.16 11.55 -2.49
CA LEU A 81 -5.49 11.82 -1.91
C LEU A 81 -5.45 12.87 -0.80
#